data_AF-A0A7V8W5W6-F1
#
_entry.id   AF-A0A7V8W5W6-F1
#
_cell.length_a   1.000
_cell.length_b   1.000
_cell.length_c   1.000
_cell.angle_alpha   90.00
_cell.angle_beta   90.00
_cell.angle_gamma   90.00
#
_symmetry.space_group_name_H-M   'P 1'
#
loop_
_entity.id
_entity.type
_entity.pdbx_description
1 polymer ?
#
loop_
_entity_poly.entity_id
_entity_poly.type
_entity_poly.pdbx_seq_one_letter_code
_entity_poly.pdbx_strand_id
1 'polypeptide(L)'
;MLTSFPLFDERFLSSLLKEFRVTMRQLLVGLCDELDGPYRHASRSLRIPTGFVRAVGASLNSEDFSNWKVVGWIEELNDLVYLLDVREQLRRESDPRGFAEAFYSSCESQFYEHGYLEELFPEGRPKSAALTRRLCGLCDKLARQVTRESLFLVPGLPCRWVEETAQRPWSVPFDFSAHFERAELPDCVPYGLQGGGLVPSAAIQRRLRKAGRHADLLIRPDRIDVWVGAQRVPLLLLDASPQWQWRAESSAHVASPGNGQGGLTVGPTLVYGKDRAPARVVASTMDLTERFARALGVIRATWPGGAQNLALLTARVIPLQARGVVSFSYRHRPGLSFINCFDRDQFDLIDDLIHENSHHQLNLYLRKATLIQGDRHEEIFYSPWRRTVRPLRGILHATFTFTMGAMLFERLRHSETLAAADRLRARARCVEEVASVRYSLSDLEYAARRLGWLTASGVALVTSLTGEIARAQRRILAEEAVVLRSRYGPSLRRHQGVLRQARETYGPRV
;
A
#
# COMPACT_ATOMS: atom_id res chain seq x y z
N MET A 1 1.90 19.62 -16.56
CA MET A 1 1.22 19.56 -15.24
C MET A 1 -0.20 19.08 -15.46
N LEU A 2 -0.76 18.29 -14.54
CA LEU A 2 -2.17 17.87 -14.63
C LEU A 2 -3.08 19.06 -14.36
N THR A 3 -3.93 19.40 -15.32
CA THR A 3 -4.86 20.55 -15.24
C THR A 3 -6.28 20.14 -14.84
N SER A 4 -6.55 18.83 -14.75
CA SER A 4 -7.83 18.28 -14.27
C SER A 4 -7.60 16.98 -13.50
N PHE A 5 -8.49 16.70 -12.55
CA PHE A 5 -8.46 15.51 -11.69
C PHE A 5 -9.85 14.85 -11.65
N PRO A 6 -10.27 14.22 -12.76
CA PRO A 6 -11.56 13.53 -12.77
C PRO A 6 -11.52 12.31 -11.83
N LEU A 7 -12.43 12.28 -10.84
CA LEU A 7 -12.40 11.27 -9.77
C LEU A 7 -12.87 9.87 -10.22
N PHE A 8 -13.65 9.77 -11.31
CA PHE A 8 -14.25 8.51 -11.78
C PHE A 8 -14.19 8.37 -13.31
N ASP A 9 -13.12 8.87 -13.92
CA ASP A 9 -12.87 8.68 -15.34
C ASP A 9 -11.93 7.50 -15.53
N GLU A 10 -12.53 6.35 -15.90
CA GLU A 10 -11.81 5.11 -16.16
C GLU A 10 -10.73 5.28 -17.24
N ARG A 11 -11.01 6.07 -18.30
CA ARG A 11 -10.05 6.28 -19.38
C ARG A 11 -8.85 7.09 -18.90
N PHE A 12 -9.10 8.13 -18.13
CA PHE A 12 -8.05 8.95 -17.52
C PHE A 12 -7.19 8.14 -16.55
N LEU A 13 -7.81 7.41 -15.61
CA LEU A 13 -7.09 6.58 -14.65
C LEU A 13 -6.31 5.45 -15.34
N SER A 14 -6.89 4.82 -16.36
CA SER A 14 -6.20 3.81 -17.17
C SER A 14 -5.00 4.40 -17.92
N SER A 15 -5.09 5.63 -18.42
CA SER A 15 -3.95 6.33 -19.04
C SER A 15 -2.85 6.59 -18.02
N LEU A 16 -3.20 7.09 -16.83
CA LEU A 16 -2.23 7.31 -15.75
C LEU A 16 -1.56 6.02 -15.30
N LEU A 17 -2.28 4.91 -15.22
CA LEU A 17 -1.70 3.60 -14.91
C LEU A 17 -0.73 3.13 -16.01
N LYS A 18 -1.04 3.36 -17.28
CA LYS A 18 -0.10 3.06 -18.39
C LYS A 18 1.19 3.87 -18.25
N GLU A 19 1.08 5.16 -17.96
CA GLU A 19 2.25 6.00 -17.70
C GLU A 19 3.03 5.51 -16.48
N PHE A 20 2.34 5.16 -15.39
CA PHE A 20 2.95 4.62 -14.18
C PHE A 20 3.78 3.36 -14.48
N ARG A 21 3.23 2.41 -15.24
CA ARG A 21 3.94 1.20 -15.66
C ARG A 21 5.23 1.50 -16.42
N VAL A 22 5.19 2.47 -17.34
CA VAL A 22 6.38 2.92 -18.08
C VAL A 22 7.42 3.50 -17.11
N THR A 23 7.01 4.37 -16.19
CA THR A 23 7.93 4.96 -15.21
C THR A 23 8.54 3.93 -14.26
N MET A 24 7.77 2.93 -13.81
CA MET A 24 8.30 1.85 -12.96
C MET A 24 9.31 0.97 -13.70
N ARG A 25 9.05 0.68 -14.99
CA ARG A 25 10.01 -0.05 -15.82
C ARG A 25 11.31 0.74 -16.02
N GLN A 26 11.20 2.04 -16.30
CA GLN A 26 12.36 2.93 -16.45
C GLN A 26 13.14 3.06 -15.14
N LEU A 27 12.45 3.18 -14.01
CA LEU A 27 13.06 3.21 -12.67
C LEU A 27 13.88 1.94 -12.43
N LEU A 28 13.31 0.75 -12.67
CA LEU A 28 14.04 -0.51 -12.52
C LEU A 28 15.34 -0.56 -13.35
N VAL A 29 15.29 -0.09 -14.60
CA VAL A 29 16.48 -0.02 -15.46
C VAL A 29 17.52 0.93 -14.88
N GLY A 30 17.11 2.14 -14.48
CA GLY A 30 18.00 3.15 -13.87
C GLY A 30 18.65 2.65 -12.59
N LEU A 31 17.89 2.01 -11.69
CA LEU A 31 18.41 1.42 -10.46
C LEU A 31 19.46 0.34 -10.73
N CYS A 32 19.24 -0.49 -11.76
CA CYS A 32 20.25 -1.47 -12.16
C CYS A 32 21.51 -0.80 -12.72
N ASP A 33 21.38 0.28 -13.49
CA ASP A 33 22.51 1.05 -14.02
C ASP A 33 23.33 1.68 -12.88
N GLU A 34 22.66 2.20 -11.85
CA GLU A 34 23.32 2.72 -10.64
C GLU A 34 24.08 1.62 -9.87
N LEU A 35 23.46 0.44 -9.71
CA LEU A 35 24.10 -0.71 -9.07
C LEU A 35 25.29 -1.27 -9.85
N ASP A 36 25.27 -1.20 -11.18
CA ASP A 36 26.38 -1.61 -12.04
C ASP A 36 27.43 -0.51 -12.25
N GLY A 37 27.10 0.75 -11.97
CA GLY A 37 27.96 1.91 -12.11
C GLY A 37 28.49 2.41 -10.76
N PRO A 38 27.98 3.54 -10.24
CA PRO A 38 28.47 4.19 -9.02
C PRO A 38 28.49 3.26 -7.80
N TYR A 39 27.54 2.33 -7.68
CA TYR A 39 27.44 1.42 -6.53
C TYR A 39 27.97 0.02 -6.80
N ARG A 40 28.74 -0.22 -7.87
CA ARG A 40 29.26 -1.54 -8.26
C ARG A 40 29.95 -2.29 -7.11
N HIS A 41 30.80 -1.60 -6.36
CA HIS A 41 31.53 -2.23 -5.25
C HIS A 41 30.57 -2.64 -4.13
N ALA A 42 29.64 -1.75 -3.75
CA ALA A 42 28.62 -2.03 -2.75
C ALA A 42 27.71 -3.19 -3.18
N SER A 43 27.24 -3.17 -4.42
CA SER A 43 26.40 -4.21 -5.02
C SER A 43 27.07 -5.59 -4.95
N ARG A 44 28.36 -5.68 -5.33
CA ARG A 44 29.15 -6.91 -5.21
C ARG A 44 29.32 -7.39 -3.78
N SER A 45 29.60 -6.47 -2.85
CA SER A 45 29.72 -6.80 -1.42
C SER A 45 28.42 -7.34 -0.83
N LEU A 46 27.28 -6.77 -1.25
CA LEU A 46 25.94 -7.20 -0.85
C LEU A 46 25.42 -8.40 -1.65
N ARG A 47 26.20 -8.87 -2.65
CA ARG A 47 25.84 -9.97 -3.56
C ARG A 47 24.51 -9.76 -4.28
N ILE A 48 24.22 -8.52 -4.65
CA ILE A 48 23.01 -8.20 -5.42
C ILE A 48 23.21 -8.73 -6.85
N PRO A 49 22.32 -9.62 -7.35
CA PRO A 49 22.48 -10.20 -8.67
C PRO A 49 21.88 -9.26 -9.73
N THR A 50 22.50 -8.09 -9.98
CA THR A 50 21.93 -7.06 -10.88
C THR A 50 21.54 -7.61 -12.26
N GLY A 51 22.35 -8.51 -12.83
CA GLY A 51 22.04 -9.18 -14.09
C GLY A 51 20.75 -10.03 -14.04
N PHE A 52 20.49 -10.72 -12.93
CA PHE A 52 19.25 -11.45 -12.71
C PHE A 52 18.06 -10.50 -12.53
N VAL A 53 18.23 -9.42 -11.77
CA VAL A 53 17.20 -8.38 -11.58
C VAL A 53 16.77 -7.80 -12.93
N ARG A 54 17.71 -7.52 -13.84
CA ARG A 54 17.39 -7.11 -15.22
C ARG A 54 16.63 -8.18 -16.00
N ALA A 55 17.05 -9.45 -15.89
CA ALA A 55 16.37 -10.56 -16.55
C ALA A 55 14.91 -10.72 -16.07
N VAL A 56 14.67 -10.52 -14.77
CA VAL A 56 13.31 -10.48 -14.19
C VAL A 56 12.51 -9.34 -14.82
N GLY A 57 13.05 -8.11 -14.83
CA GLY A 57 12.40 -6.95 -15.44
C GLY A 57 12.08 -7.14 -16.93
N ALA A 58 12.97 -7.77 -17.68
CA ALA A 58 12.78 -8.06 -19.11
C ALA A 58 11.72 -9.14 -19.38
N SER A 59 11.52 -10.06 -18.42
CA SER A 59 10.54 -11.16 -18.53
C SER A 59 9.12 -10.76 -18.12
N LEU A 60 8.94 -9.60 -17.49
CA LEU A 60 7.64 -9.10 -17.04
C LEU A 60 6.89 -8.36 -18.15
N ASN A 61 5.57 -8.55 -18.20
CA ASN A 61 4.69 -7.83 -19.11
C ASN A 61 4.55 -6.37 -18.66
N SER A 62 4.09 -5.49 -19.57
CA SER A 62 3.85 -4.08 -19.23
C SER A 62 2.84 -3.92 -18.07
N GLU A 63 1.78 -4.73 -18.04
CA GLU A 63 0.74 -4.70 -17.00
C GLU A 63 1.29 -5.03 -15.60
N ASP A 64 2.33 -5.86 -15.52
CA ASP A 64 2.93 -6.30 -14.25
C ASP A 64 3.59 -5.14 -13.48
N PHE A 65 4.03 -4.08 -14.17
CA PHE A 65 4.62 -2.87 -13.56
C PHE A 65 3.62 -1.96 -12.85
N SER A 66 2.39 -2.43 -12.64
CA SER A 66 1.41 -1.84 -11.73
C SER A 66 0.93 -2.81 -10.65
N ASN A 67 1.48 -4.02 -10.60
CA ASN A 67 1.16 -5.02 -9.59
C ASN A 67 1.87 -4.72 -8.27
N TRP A 68 1.17 -4.89 -7.15
CA TRP A 68 1.67 -4.61 -5.79
C TRP A 68 2.97 -5.32 -5.43
N LYS A 69 3.23 -6.54 -5.95
CA LYS A 69 4.50 -7.26 -5.74
C LYS A 69 5.64 -6.64 -6.53
N VAL A 70 5.43 -6.44 -7.84
CA VAL A 70 6.46 -5.89 -8.73
C VAL A 70 6.81 -4.46 -8.34
N VAL A 71 5.81 -3.63 -8.08
CA VAL A 71 6.05 -2.25 -7.63
C VAL A 71 6.74 -2.25 -6.28
N GLY A 72 6.27 -3.04 -5.30
CA GLY A 72 6.91 -3.13 -4.00
C GLY A 72 8.36 -3.60 -4.08
N TRP A 73 8.66 -4.57 -4.95
CA TRP A 73 10.02 -5.03 -5.22
C TRP A 73 10.93 -3.95 -5.82
N ILE A 74 10.43 -3.17 -6.78
CA ILE A 74 11.19 -2.07 -7.39
C ILE A 74 11.41 -0.93 -6.38
N GLU A 75 10.40 -0.60 -5.57
CA GLU A 75 10.53 0.43 -4.52
C GLU A 75 11.50 -0.02 -3.42
N GLU A 76 11.47 -1.29 -2.99
CA GLU A 76 12.49 -1.82 -2.05
C GLU A 76 13.91 -1.74 -2.64
N LEU A 77 14.06 -1.95 -3.94
CA LEU A 77 15.34 -1.75 -4.63
C LEU A 77 15.74 -0.27 -4.69
N ASN A 78 14.78 0.62 -4.90
CA ASN A 78 14.97 2.07 -4.87
C ASN A 78 15.44 2.53 -3.48
N ASP A 79 14.77 2.07 -2.42
CA ASP A 79 15.14 2.33 -1.02
C ASP A 79 16.57 1.84 -0.74
N LEU A 80 16.93 0.65 -1.23
CA LEU A 80 18.28 0.11 -1.09
C LEU A 80 19.31 1.01 -1.77
N VAL A 81 19.08 1.44 -3.01
CA VAL A 81 20.00 2.32 -3.75
C VAL A 81 20.14 3.67 -3.05
N TYR A 82 19.05 4.25 -2.56
CA TYR A 82 19.08 5.47 -1.75
C TYR A 82 19.92 5.27 -0.47
N LEU A 83 19.68 4.18 0.28
CA LEU A 83 20.42 3.90 1.52
C LEU A 83 21.90 3.58 1.27
N LEU A 84 22.24 3.03 0.10
CA LEU A 84 23.62 2.87 -0.34
C LEU A 84 24.30 4.23 -0.52
N ASP A 85 23.64 5.20 -1.15
CA ASP A 85 24.14 6.56 -1.28
C ASP A 85 24.36 7.21 0.09
N VAL A 86 23.34 7.19 0.95
CA VAL A 86 23.42 7.69 2.33
C VAL A 86 24.58 7.07 3.09
N ARG A 87 24.84 5.77 2.88
CA ARG A 87 25.96 5.07 3.52
C ARG A 87 27.31 5.56 3.02
N GLU A 88 27.44 5.83 1.72
CA GLU A 88 28.69 6.40 1.18
C GLU A 88 28.88 7.87 1.60
N GLN A 89 27.80 8.64 1.75
CA GLN A 89 27.85 9.99 2.33
C GLN A 89 28.31 9.95 3.79
N LEU A 90 27.70 9.11 4.62
CA LEU A 90 28.06 8.95 6.03
C LEU A 90 29.53 8.55 6.24
N ARG A 91 30.13 7.78 5.32
CA ARG A 91 31.56 7.41 5.38
C ARG A 91 32.50 8.59 5.18
N ARG A 92 32.06 9.62 4.45
CA ARG A 92 32.84 10.82 4.13
C ARG A 92 32.53 11.98 5.08
N GLU A 93 31.54 11.81 5.95
CA GLU A 93 31.06 12.84 6.84
C GLU A 93 32.04 13.12 7.99
N SER A 94 32.26 14.41 8.24
CA SER A 94 33.10 14.93 9.32
C SER A 94 32.31 15.29 10.58
N ASP A 95 31.00 15.55 10.46
CA ASP A 95 30.05 15.73 11.57
C ASP A 95 28.99 14.61 11.60
N PRO A 96 29.29 13.46 12.23
CA PRO A 96 28.35 12.35 12.35
C PRO A 96 27.07 12.71 13.11
N ARG A 97 27.10 13.72 13.99
CA ARG A 97 25.93 14.11 14.79
C ARG A 97 24.97 14.93 13.94
N GLY A 98 25.46 15.98 13.27
CA GLY A 98 24.65 16.78 12.35
C GLY A 98 24.04 15.93 11.24
N PHE A 99 24.82 14.98 10.69
CA PHE A 99 24.29 14.02 9.72
C PHE A 99 23.17 13.16 10.30
N ALA A 100 23.32 12.62 11.51
CA ALA A 100 22.28 11.80 12.12
C ALA A 100 20.98 12.59 12.35
N GLU A 101 21.07 13.87 12.72
CA GLU A 101 19.92 14.78 12.89
C GLU A 101 19.21 15.06 11.55
N ALA A 102 19.98 15.34 10.50
CA ALA A 102 19.45 15.56 9.15
C ALA A 102 18.83 14.27 8.57
N PHE A 103 19.52 13.13 8.71
CA PHE A 103 19.06 11.85 8.19
C PHE A 103 17.81 11.35 8.93
N TYR A 104 17.75 11.50 10.26
CA TYR A 104 16.54 11.21 11.03
C TYR A 104 15.33 12.00 10.51
N SER A 105 15.48 13.31 10.30
CA SER A 105 14.42 14.17 9.76
C SER A 105 14.01 13.76 8.33
N SER A 106 14.97 13.35 7.50
CA SER A 106 14.70 12.79 6.17
C SER A 106 13.93 11.47 6.27
N CYS A 107 14.28 10.58 7.20
CA CYS A 107 13.58 9.32 7.39
C CYS A 107 12.14 9.51 7.88
N GLU A 108 11.90 10.46 8.77
CA GLU A 108 10.54 10.80 9.23
C GLU A 108 9.63 11.29 8.08
N SER A 109 10.19 11.91 7.04
CA SER A 109 9.42 12.38 5.89
C SER A 109 9.29 11.34 4.77
N GLN A 110 10.36 10.59 4.48
CA GLN A 110 10.43 9.67 3.33
C GLN A 110 9.97 8.25 3.66
N PHE A 111 10.28 7.75 4.85
CA PHE A 111 10.07 6.36 5.23
C PHE A 111 9.01 6.17 6.32
N TYR A 112 8.09 7.14 6.48
CA TYR A 112 7.05 7.09 7.53
C TYR A 112 6.10 5.87 7.44
N GLU A 113 6.08 5.16 6.31
CA GLU A 113 5.29 3.93 6.09
C GLU A 113 6.12 2.64 6.28
N HIS A 114 7.43 2.77 6.52
CA HIS A 114 8.35 1.64 6.70
C HIS A 114 8.85 1.58 8.15
N GLY A 115 9.25 0.39 8.60
CA GLY A 115 9.95 0.21 9.88
C GLY A 115 11.42 0.67 9.89
N TYR A 116 11.89 1.31 8.81
CA TYR A 116 13.31 1.66 8.67
C TYR A 116 13.76 2.69 9.70
N LEU A 117 12.89 3.64 10.07
CA LEU A 117 13.21 4.65 11.06
C LEU A 117 13.51 4.01 12.42
N GLU A 118 12.69 3.05 12.85
CA GLU A 118 12.89 2.30 14.09
C GLU A 118 14.14 1.40 14.03
N GLU A 119 14.45 0.82 12.86
CA GLU A 119 15.68 0.04 12.68
C GLU A 119 16.94 0.90 12.72
N LEU A 120 16.89 2.11 12.16
CA LEU A 120 18.02 3.05 12.12
C LEU A 120 18.16 3.86 13.42
N PHE A 121 17.06 4.13 14.11
CA PHE A 121 16.98 4.97 15.31
C PHE A 121 16.03 4.35 16.35
N PRO A 122 16.40 3.21 16.95
CA PRO A 122 15.52 2.44 17.83
C PRO A 122 15.09 3.16 19.11
N GLU A 123 15.80 4.21 19.50
CA GLU A 123 15.46 5.04 20.65
C GLU A 123 14.54 6.24 20.28
N GLY A 124 14.11 6.35 19.02
CA GLY A 124 13.32 7.49 18.53
C GLY A 124 14.07 8.82 18.61
N ARG A 125 15.40 8.79 18.48
CA ARG A 125 16.29 9.97 18.57
C ARG A 125 17.42 9.86 17.56
N PRO A 126 17.92 10.98 17.01
CA PRO A 126 18.99 11.03 16.00
C PRO A 126 20.38 10.71 16.58
N LYS A 127 20.58 9.49 17.11
CA LYS A 127 21.86 9.06 17.66
C LYS A 127 22.78 8.54 16.57
N SER A 128 23.91 9.23 16.37
CA SER A 128 24.98 8.81 15.46
C SER A 128 25.71 7.53 15.90
N ALA A 129 25.73 7.26 17.21
CA ALA A 129 26.36 6.05 17.76
C ALA A 129 25.80 4.78 17.12
N ALA A 130 26.68 3.98 16.51
CA ALA A 130 26.37 2.75 15.77
C ALA A 130 25.42 2.91 14.55
N LEU A 131 25.16 4.14 14.09
CA LEU A 131 24.33 4.40 12.90
C LEU A 131 24.90 3.70 11.67
N THR A 132 26.22 3.77 11.45
CA THR A 132 26.89 3.06 10.35
C THR A 132 26.60 1.56 10.36
N ARG A 133 26.62 0.93 11.54
CA ARG A 133 26.35 -0.51 11.68
C ARG A 133 24.89 -0.83 11.35
N ARG A 134 23.95 -0.03 11.86
CA ARG A 134 22.52 -0.21 11.60
C ARG A 134 22.18 0.02 10.13
N LEU A 135 22.73 1.06 9.51
CA LEU A 135 22.58 1.34 8.09
C LEU A 135 23.15 0.22 7.21
N CYS A 136 24.36 -0.28 7.51
CA CYS A 136 24.91 -1.46 6.81
C CYS A 136 23.98 -2.69 6.95
N GLY A 137 23.50 -2.95 8.16
CA GLY A 137 22.58 -4.08 8.42
C GLY A 137 21.26 -3.95 7.67
N LEU A 138 20.71 -2.74 7.55
CA LEU A 138 19.50 -2.46 6.77
C LEU A 138 19.77 -2.69 5.27
N CYS A 139 20.88 -2.22 4.72
CA CYS A 139 21.27 -2.50 3.34
C CYS A 139 21.42 -4.01 3.08
N ASP A 140 22.05 -4.77 3.98
CA ASP A 140 22.16 -6.24 3.89
C ASP A 140 20.79 -6.91 3.89
N LYS A 141 19.87 -6.44 4.75
CA LYS A 141 18.51 -6.95 4.85
C LYS A 141 17.74 -6.71 3.54
N LEU A 142 17.74 -5.48 3.03
CA LEU A 142 17.05 -5.10 1.80
C LEU A 142 17.63 -5.82 0.58
N ALA A 143 18.95 -5.90 0.44
CA ALA A 143 19.60 -6.65 -0.65
C ALA A 143 19.14 -8.12 -0.69
N ARG A 144 19.04 -8.76 0.49
CA ARG A 144 18.49 -10.12 0.59
C ARG A 144 16.99 -10.16 0.29
N GLN A 145 16.19 -9.18 0.72
CA GLN A 145 14.74 -9.15 0.44
C GLN A 145 14.46 -8.99 -1.05
N VAL A 146 15.09 -8.02 -1.71
CA VAL A 146 15.00 -7.78 -3.16
C VAL A 146 15.38 -9.04 -3.94
N THR A 147 16.49 -9.68 -3.57
CA THR A 147 16.94 -10.91 -4.22
C THR A 147 15.91 -12.03 -4.04
N ARG A 148 15.46 -12.27 -2.81
CA ARG A 148 14.49 -13.32 -2.50
C ARG A 148 13.14 -13.15 -3.19
N GLU A 149 12.60 -11.94 -3.21
CA GLU A 149 11.32 -11.64 -3.88
C GLU A 149 11.45 -11.88 -5.39
N SER A 150 12.55 -11.45 -6.01
CA SER A 150 12.77 -11.60 -7.45
C SER A 150 12.82 -13.05 -7.94
N LEU A 151 13.21 -14.01 -7.08
CA LEU A 151 13.26 -15.44 -7.44
C LEU A 151 11.90 -16.03 -7.84
N PHE A 152 10.80 -15.45 -7.34
CA PHE A 152 9.47 -16.02 -7.47
C PHE A 152 8.47 -15.15 -8.23
N LEU A 153 8.93 -14.01 -8.78
CA LEU A 153 8.11 -13.18 -9.66
C LEU A 153 7.86 -13.86 -11.02
N VAL A 154 8.88 -14.54 -11.57
CA VAL A 154 8.81 -15.24 -12.86
C VAL A 154 9.21 -16.71 -12.67
N PRO A 155 8.23 -17.65 -12.63
CA PRO A 155 8.50 -19.07 -12.44
C PRO A 155 9.56 -19.64 -13.40
N GLY A 156 10.52 -20.38 -12.86
CA GLY A 156 11.59 -21.04 -13.63
C GLY A 156 12.70 -20.12 -14.14
N LEU A 157 12.53 -18.79 -14.06
CA LEU A 157 13.57 -17.85 -14.50
C LEU A 157 14.90 -17.99 -13.73
N PRO A 158 14.94 -18.20 -12.39
CA PRO A 158 16.20 -18.38 -11.68
C PRO A 158 17.06 -19.53 -12.24
N CYS A 159 16.43 -20.66 -12.56
CA CYS A 159 17.11 -21.84 -13.08
C CYS A 159 17.69 -21.57 -14.47
N ARG A 160 16.88 -21.02 -15.39
CA ARG A 160 17.32 -20.63 -16.74
C ARG A 160 18.46 -19.62 -16.70
N TRP A 161 18.39 -18.65 -15.79
CA TRP A 161 19.45 -17.67 -15.64
C TRP A 161 20.77 -18.30 -15.16
N VAL A 162 20.73 -19.26 -14.23
CA VAL A 162 21.94 -20.00 -13.80
C VAL A 162 22.53 -20.80 -14.97
N GLU A 163 21.68 -21.40 -15.82
CA GLU A 163 22.08 -22.11 -17.03
C GLU A 163 22.75 -21.18 -18.05
N GLU A 164 22.06 -20.11 -18.45
CA GLU A 164 22.49 -19.14 -19.46
C GLU A 164 23.77 -18.40 -19.08
N THR A 165 23.94 -18.11 -17.79
CA THR A 165 25.14 -17.40 -17.29
C THR A 165 26.28 -18.33 -16.88
N ALA A 166 26.13 -19.65 -17.11
CA ALA A 166 27.07 -20.68 -16.69
C ALA A 166 27.51 -20.53 -15.22
N GLN A 167 26.60 -20.07 -14.37
CA GLN A 167 26.90 -19.83 -12.97
C GLN A 167 27.01 -21.15 -12.21
N ARG A 168 27.88 -21.16 -11.20
CA ARG A 168 27.86 -22.21 -10.18
C ARG A 168 26.47 -22.24 -9.54
N PRO A 169 26.03 -23.39 -8.98
CA PRO A 169 24.80 -23.47 -8.22
C PRO A 169 24.67 -22.28 -7.26
N TRP A 170 23.60 -21.51 -7.43
CA TRP A 170 23.41 -20.25 -6.73
C TRP A 170 22.71 -20.52 -5.41
N SER A 171 23.37 -20.24 -4.30
CA SER A 171 22.81 -20.39 -2.95
C SER A 171 22.29 -19.05 -2.44
N VAL A 172 21.01 -19.00 -2.07
CA VAL A 172 20.32 -17.82 -1.57
C VAL A 172 19.69 -18.11 -0.21
N PRO A 173 20.13 -17.44 0.88
CA PRO A 173 19.49 -17.57 2.18
C PRO A 173 18.03 -17.12 2.11
N PHE A 174 17.14 -17.90 2.72
CA PHE A 174 15.70 -17.69 2.71
C PHE A 174 15.11 -17.78 4.12
N ASP A 175 14.20 -16.84 4.39
CA ASP A 175 13.48 -16.75 5.66
C ASP A 175 12.02 -17.15 5.40
N PHE A 176 11.58 -18.21 6.05
CA PHE A 176 10.23 -18.75 5.98
C PHE A 176 9.32 -18.17 7.07
N SER A 177 9.74 -17.11 7.75
CA SER A 177 8.88 -16.35 8.67
C SER A 177 7.77 -15.63 7.92
N ALA A 178 6.73 -15.22 8.65
CA ALA A 178 5.64 -14.44 8.07
C ALA A 178 6.14 -13.05 7.64
N HIS A 179 5.59 -12.52 6.54
CA HIS A 179 5.85 -11.14 6.12
C HIS A 179 4.62 -10.27 6.36
N PHE A 180 4.70 -9.32 7.28
CA PHE A 180 3.53 -8.55 7.70
C PHE A 180 3.08 -7.52 6.65
N GLU A 181 4.00 -6.80 6.01
CA GLU A 181 3.67 -5.79 4.99
C GLU A 181 3.12 -6.39 3.69
N ARG A 182 3.41 -7.67 3.44
CA ARG A 182 2.89 -8.42 2.26
C ARG A 182 1.76 -9.39 2.64
N ALA A 183 1.48 -9.51 3.94
CA ALA A 183 0.61 -10.52 4.53
C ALA A 183 0.88 -11.95 3.99
N GLU A 184 2.15 -12.36 4.00
CA GLU A 184 2.57 -13.69 3.55
C GLU A 184 2.64 -14.67 4.74
N LEU A 185 2.15 -15.88 4.52
CA LEU A 185 2.11 -16.92 5.54
C LEU A 185 3.52 -17.42 5.89
N PRO A 186 3.76 -17.80 7.16
CA PRO A 186 5.00 -18.49 7.50
C PRO A 186 5.02 -19.91 6.93
N ASP A 187 6.20 -20.51 6.89
CA ASP A 187 6.43 -21.89 6.47
C ASP A 187 6.03 -22.18 5.00
N CYS A 188 5.94 -21.16 4.16
CA CYS A 188 5.61 -21.27 2.73
C CYS A 188 6.53 -20.37 1.87
N VAL A 189 6.58 -20.63 0.56
CA VAL A 189 7.25 -19.73 -0.40
C VAL A 189 6.18 -18.93 -1.15
N PRO A 190 6.18 -17.58 -1.09
CA PRO A 190 5.29 -16.80 -1.92
C PRO A 190 5.66 -16.98 -3.40
N TYR A 191 4.68 -17.23 -4.27
CA TYR A 191 4.93 -17.46 -5.70
C TYR A 191 3.99 -16.65 -6.59
N GLY A 192 4.52 -16.20 -7.72
CA GLY A 192 3.81 -15.43 -8.74
C GLY A 192 3.28 -14.08 -8.24
N LEU A 193 2.53 -13.41 -9.12
CA LEU A 193 2.06 -12.03 -8.92
C LEU A 193 0.70 -11.92 -8.20
N GLN A 194 -0.03 -13.03 -8.05
CA GLN A 194 -1.37 -13.06 -7.47
C GLN A 194 -1.38 -13.32 -5.95
N GLY A 195 -0.20 -13.35 -5.32
CA GLY A 195 -0.09 -13.61 -3.88
C GLY A 195 -0.39 -15.05 -3.46
N GLY A 196 -0.13 -16.02 -4.35
CA GLY A 196 -0.18 -17.44 -4.00
C GLY A 196 1.01 -17.88 -3.14
N GLY A 197 0.90 -19.06 -2.54
CA GLY A 197 1.95 -19.67 -1.72
C GLY A 197 2.21 -21.13 -2.11
N LEU A 198 3.47 -21.56 -2.03
CA LEU A 198 3.88 -22.95 -2.14
C LEU A 198 4.03 -23.51 -0.73
N VAL A 199 3.20 -24.48 -0.40
CA VAL A 199 3.10 -25.06 0.94
C VAL A 199 3.76 -26.44 0.96
N PRO A 200 4.80 -26.64 1.78
CA PRO A 200 5.46 -27.93 1.90
C PRO A 200 4.65 -28.91 2.75
N SER A 201 5.06 -30.18 2.76
CA SER A 201 4.46 -31.18 3.66
C SER A 201 4.65 -30.82 5.14
N ALA A 202 3.77 -31.32 6.01
CA ALA A 202 3.85 -31.07 7.46
C ALA A 202 5.20 -31.49 8.08
N ALA A 203 5.86 -32.50 7.52
CA ALA A 203 7.19 -32.93 7.97
C ALA A 203 8.26 -31.87 7.69
N ILE A 204 8.22 -31.24 6.50
CA ILE A 204 9.14 -30.17 6.12
C ILE A 204 8.83 -28.90 6.93
N GLN A 205 7.55 -28.55 7.14
CA GLN A 205 7.17 -27.41 8.00
C GLN A 205 7.71 -27.56 9.42
N ARG A 206 7.57 -28.74 10.04
CA ARG A 206 8.16 -29.01 11.36
C ARG A 206 9.68 -28.83 11.35
N ARG A 207 10.35 -29.23 10.27
CA ARG A 207 11.80 -29.07 10.14
C ARG A 207 12.20 -27.61 9.99
N LEU A 208 11.51 -26.84 9.15
CA LEU A 208 11.69 -25.39 9.02
C LEU A 208 11.56 -24.72 10.38
N ARG A 209 10.51 -25.03 11.14
CA ARG A 209 10.33 -24.48 12.51
C ARG A 209 11.46 -24.84 13.47
N LYS A 210 11.94 -26.09 13.44
CA LYS A 210 13.10 -26.51 14.25
C LYS A 210 14.40 -25.79 13.86
N ALA A 211 14.55 -25.44 12.60
CA ALA A 211 15.65 -24.63 12.08
C ALA A 211 15.43 -23.12 12.24
N GLY A 212 14.48 -22.69 13.08
CA GLY A 212 14.18 -21.28 13.29
C GLY A 212 13.63 -20.58 12.04
N ARG A 213 13.06 -21.32 11.08
CA ARG A 213 12.56 -20.86 9.77
C ARG A 213 13.62 -20.29 8.83
N HIS A 214 14.88 -20.62 9.05
CA HIS A 214 15.96 -20.27 8.15
C HIS A 214 16.36 -21.49 7.31
N ALA A 215 16.57 -21.27 6.02
CA ALA A 215 17.04 -22.29 5.07
C ALA A 215 17.78 -21.62 3.92
N ASP A 216 18.50 -22.39 3.12
CA ASP A 216 19.08 -21.91 1.85
C ASP A 216 18.29 -22.45 0.66
N LEU A 217 18.03 -21.60 -0.33
CA LEU A 217 17.58 -22.03 -1.65
C LEU A 217 18.80 -22.29 -2.51
N LEU A 218 18.91 -23.48 -3.06
CA LEU A 218 19.95 -23.85 -3.99
C LEU A 218 19.36 -23.95 -5.39
N ILE A 219 19.66 -22.96 -6.23
CA ILE A 219 19.22 -22.86 -7.62
C ILE A 219 20.26 -23.54 -8.53
N ARG A 220 19.78 -24.41 -9.42
CA ARG A 220 20.52 -25.07 -10.49
C ARG A 220 19.77 -24.94 -11.82
N PRO A 221 20.42 -25.20 -12.96
CA PRO A 221 19.78 -25.17 -14.28
C PRO A 221 18.44 -25.93 -14.35
N ASP A 222 18.34 -27.07 -13.67
CA ASP A 222 17.21 -27.99 -13.77
C ASP A 222 16.30 -28.00 -12.52
N ARG A 223 16.61 -27.26 -11.44
CA ARG A 223 15.84 -27.33 -10.19
C ARG A 223 16.13 -26.22 -9.18
N ILE A 224 15.20 -26.04 -8.25
CA ILE A 224 15.40 -25.31 -6.99
C ILE A 224 15.21 -26.30 -5.84
N ASP A 225 16.21 -26.42 -4.98
CA ASP A 225 16.14 -27.19 -3.75
C ASP A 225 16.12 -26.26 -2.52
N VAL A 226 15.41 -26.64 -1.47
CA VAL A 226 15.43 -26.01 -0.14
C VAL A 226 16.31 -26.86 0.78
N TRP A 227 17.36 -26.25 1.32
CA TRP A 227 18.29 -26.86 2.28
C TRP A 227 17.93 -26.43 3.71
N VAL A 228 17.38 -27.36 4.49
CA VAL A 228 16.99 -27.12 5.89
C VAL A 228 17.79 -28.04 6.80
N GLY A 229 18.76 -27.48 7.54
CA GLY A 229 19.75 -28.26 8.27
C GLY A 229 20.59 -29.10 7.31
N ALA A 230 20.71 -30.41 7.54
CA ALA A 230 21.45 -31.33 6.67
C ALA A 230 20.60 -31.93 5.53
N GLN A 231 19.32 -31.57 5.41
CA GLN A 231 18.43 -32.18 4.43
C GLN A 231 18.14 -31.26 3.26
N ARG A 232 18.23 -31.84 2.07
CA ARG A 232 17.79 -31.24 0.80
C ARG A 232 16.37 -31.68 0.47
N VAL A 233 15.51 -30.73 0.12
CA VAL A 233 14.12 -30.95 -0.25
C VAL A 233 13.86 -30.24 -1.58
N PRO A 234 13.35 -30.92 -2.62
CA PRO A 234 13.08 -30.24 -3.88
C PRO A 234 11.87 -29.29 -3.74
N LEU A 235 11.97 -28.10 -4.33
CA LEU A 235 10.91 -27.09 -4.40
C LEU A 235 10.37 -26.98 -5.83
N LEU A 236 11.27 -26.94 -6.81
CA LEU A 236 10.95 -26.84 -8.23
C LEU A 236 11.82 -27.81 -9.03
N LEU A 237 11.24 -28.54 -9.98
CA LEU A 237 11.97 -29.17 -11.07
C LEU A 237 11.68 -28.38 -12.35
N LEU A 238 12.70 -28.14 -13.15
CA LEU A 238 12.59 -27.44 -14.43
C LEU A 238 13.01 -28.41 -15.54
N ASP A 239 12.03 -28.77 -16.35
CA ASP A 239 12.21 -29.43 -17.65
C ASP A 239 11.69 -28.45 -18.73
N ALA A 240 10.80 -28.87 -19.62
CA ALA A 240 10.12 -27.96 -20.55
C ALA A 240 9.27 -26.87 -19.86
N SER A 241 8.76 -27.15 -18.65
CA SER A 241 7.98 -26.19 -17.85
C SER A 241 8.24 -26.34 -16.34
N PRO A 242 8.02 -25.27 -15.54
CA PRO A 242 8.21 -25.34 -14.09
C PRO A 242 7.26 -26.33 -13.41
N GLN A 243 7.80 -27.32 -12.70
CA GLN A 243 7.05 -28.32 -11.93
C GLN A 243 7.28 -28.13 -10.42
N TRP A 244 6.33 -27.49 -9.75
CA TRP A 244 6.37 -27.29 -8.31
C TRP A 244 6.18 -28.61 -7.55
N GLN A 245 7.09 -28.89 -6.63
CA GLN A 245 7.05 -30.10 -5.79
C GLN A 245 6.27 -29.87 -4.50
N TRP A 246 6.01 -28.61 -4.17
CA TRP A 246 5.19 -28.21 -3.02
C TRP A 246 3.79 -27.86 -3.52
N ARG A 247 2.79 -28.01 -2.64
CA ARG A 247 1.40 -27.74 -3.00
C ARG A 247 1.21 -26.25 -3.26
N ALA A 248 0.78 -25.90 -4.46
CA ALA A 248 0.37 -24.54 -4.78
C ALA A 248 -0.98 -24.21 -4.14
N GLU A 249 -1.02 -23.12 -3.38
CA GLU A 249 -2.24 -22.52 -2.84
C GLU A 249 -2.48 -21.17 -3.51
N SER A 250 -3.58 -21.09 -4.25
CA SER A 250 -4.04 -19.85 -4.87
C SER A 250 -4.80 -18.99 -3.87
N SER A 251 -4.77 -17.68 -4.08
CA SER A 251 -5.62 -16.76 -3.32
C SER A 251 -7.08 -16.89 -3.76
N ALA A 252 -8.01 -16.68 -2.82
CA ALA A 252 -9.43 -16.74 -3.13
C ALA A 252 -9.84 -15.51 -3.95
N HIS A 253 -10.49 -15.73 -5.11
CA HIS A 253 -11.02 -14.66 -5.94
C HIS A 253 -12.40 -14.24 -5.46
N VAL A 254 -12.63 -12.94 -5.40
CA VAL A 254 -13.91 -12.34 -4.97
C VAL A 254 -14.69 -11.76 -6.16
N ALA A 255 -13.98 -11.34 -7.21
CA ALA A 255 -14.55 -10.92 -8.47
C ALA A 255 -13.79 -11.57 -9.63
N SER A 256 -14.51 -12.05 -10.64
CA SER A 256 -13.90 -12.59 -11.85
C SER A 256 -13.06 -11.53 -12.57
N PRO A 257 -11.92 -11.89 -13.17
CA PRO A 257 -11.14 -10.99 -14.01
C PRO A 257 -12.01 -10.44 -15.14
N GLY A 258 -12.17 -9.12 -15.24
CA GLY A 258 -12.76 -8.48 -16.41
C GLY A 258 -11.65 -7.96 -17.33
N ASN A 259 -11.81 -8.10 -18.65
CA ASN A 259 -11.00 -7.46 -19.71
C ASN A 259 -9.51 -7.24 -19.37
N GLY A 260 -8.80 -8.30 -18.97
CA GLY A 260 -7.34 -8.25 -18.76
C GLY A 260 -6.85 -7.71 -17.41
N GLN A 261 -7.74 -7.33 -16.49
CA GLN A 261 -7.38 -7.01 -15.10
C GLN A 261 -7.57 -8.24 -14.22
N GLY A 262 -6.51 -8.64 -13.50
CA GLY A 262 -6.58 -9.71 -12.52
C GLY A 262 -7.68 -9.41 -11.50
N GLY A 263 -8.63 -10.33 -11.33
CA GLY A 263 -9.76 -10.12 -10.43
C GLY A 263 -9.32 -9.93 -8.98
N LEU A 264 -10.10 -9.18 -8.19
CA LEU A 264 -9.79 -8.88 -6.78
C LEU A 264 -9.63 -10.18 -5.98
N THR A 265 -8.52 -10.32 -5.27
CA THR A 265 -8.23 -11.47 -4.40
C THR A 265 -8.29 -11.11 -2.92
N VAL A 266 -8.68 -12.09 -2.09
CA VAL A 266 -8.53 -12.03 -0.62
C VAL A 266 -7.29 -12.82 -0.22
N GLY A 267 -6.37 -12.14 0.44
CA GLY A 267 -5.17 -12.74 1.01
C GLY A 267 -5.38 -13.31 2.41
N PRO A 268 -4.30 -13.81 3.03
CA PRO A 268 -4.27 -14.22 4.44
C PRO A 268 -4.70 -13.09 5.38
N THR A 269 -5.17 -13.45 6.57
CA THR A 269 -5.56 -12.48 7.60
C THR A 269 -4.34 -12.04 8.40
N LEU A 270 -4.12 -10.73 8.49
CA LEU A 270 -3.12 -10.11 9.35
C LEU A 270 -3.72 -9.88 10.75
N VAL A 271 -3.13 -10.48 11.78
CA VAL A 271 -3.62 -10.40 13.17
C VAL A 271 -2.66 -9.57 14.01
N TYR A 272 -3.22 -8.58 14.70
CA TYR A 272 -2.48 -7.71 15.60
C TYR A 272 -2.54 -8.21 17.05
N GLY A 273 -1.46 -7.96 17.79
CA GLY A 273 -1.36 -8.19 19.22
C GLY A 273 -2.07 -7.13 20.06
N LYS A 274 -2.03 -7.32 21.39
CA LYS A 274 -2.61 -6.36 22.35
C LYS A 274 -1.88 -5.01 22.35
N ASP A 275 -0.61 -5.03 21.98
CA ASP A 275 0.29 -3.90 21.80
C ASP A 275 0.07 -3.11 20.50
N ARG A 276 -0.93 -3.51 19.69
CA ARG A 276 -1.21 -2.94 18.36
C ARG A 276 -0.06 -3.11 17.37
N ALA A 277 0.79 -4.11 17.57
CA ALA A 277 1.78 -4.53 16.59
C ALA A 277 1.27 -5.75 15.80
N PRO A 278 1.69 -5.93 14.53
CA PRO A 278 1.51 -7.18 13.81
C PRO A 278 2.06 -8.37 14.60
N ALA A 279 1.23 -9.39 14.85
CA ALA A 279 1.63 -10.55 15.65
C ALA A 279 1.76 -11.83 14.81
N ARG A 280 0.86 -12.04 13.84
CA ARG A 280 0.87 -13.23 12.97
C ARG A 280 0.07 -13.01 11.69
N VAL A 281 0.38 -13.83 10.69
CA VAL A 281 -0.41 -13.98 9.46
C VAL A 281 -1.01 -15.38 9.46
N VAL A 282 -2.31 -15.50 9.22
CA VAL A 282 -3.05 -16.78 9.22
C VAL A 282 -3.91 -16.91 7.97
N ALA A 283 -4.25 -18.13 7.56
CA ALA A 283 -5.14 -18.32 6.42
C ALA A 283 -6.52 -17.68 6.71
N SER A 284 -7.09 -17.04 5.70
CA SER A 284 -8.42 -16.44 5.79
C SER A 284 -9.51 -17.50 5.64
N THR A 285 -10.66 -17.28 6.28
CA THR A 285 -11.82 -18.18 6.19
C THR A 285 -12.64 -17.93 4.93
N MET A 286 -13.42 -18.93 4.49
CA MET A 286 -14.33 -18.77 3.36
C MET A 286 -15.41 -17.70 3.60
N ASP A 287 -15.93 -17.60 4.84
CA ASP A 287 -16.91 -16.56 5.21
C ASP A 287 -16.38 -15.14 4.95
N LEU A 288 -15.10 -14.87 5.24
CA LEU A 288 -14.50 -13.56 4.94
C LEU A 288 -14.51 -13.28 3.43
N THR A 289 -14.12 -14.26 2.61
CA THR A 289 -14.18 -14.13 1.14
C THR A 289 -15.59 -13.83 0.65
N GLU A 290 -16.60 -14.52 1.18
CA GLU A 290 -18.00 -14.28 0.84
C GLU A 290 -18.49 -12.90 1.30
N ARG A 291 -18.04 -12.41 2.46
CA ARG A 291 -18.34 -11.05 2.95
C ARG A 291 -17.81 -9.98 1.99
N PHE A 292 -16.57 -10.12 1.53
CA PHE A 292 -16.03 -9.25 0.48
C PHE A 292 -16.83 -9.34 -0.81
N ALA A 293 -17.25 -10.53 -1.23
CA ALA A 293 -18.05 -10.72 -2.44
C ALA A 293 -19.39 -9.99 -2.35
N ARG A 294 -20.07 -10.10 -1.20
CA ARG A 294 -21.30 -9.36 -0.93
C ARG A 294 -21.07 -7.85 -0.96
N ALA A 295 -19.97 -7.35 -0.42
CA ALA A 295 -19.67 -5.90 -0.37
C ALA A 295 -19.46 -5.36 -1.79
N LEU A 296 -18.66 -6.05 -2.59
CA LEU A 296 -18.46 -5.71 -3.99
C LEU A 296 -19.76 -5.80 -4.80
N GLY A 297 -20.62 -6.77 -4.51
CA GLY A 297 -21.95 -6.88 -5.12
C GLY A 297 -22.80 -5.64 -4.87
N VAL A 298 -22.85 -5.15 -3.64
CA VAL A 298 -23.57 -3.92 -3.28
C VAL A 298 -22.97 -2.69 -3.97
N ILE A 299 -21.64 -2.55 -3.98
CA ILE A 299 -20.95 -1.44 -4.67
C ILE A 299 -21.27 -1.48 -6.16
N ARG A 300 -21.16 -2.64 -6.81
CA ARG A 300 -21.43 -2.80 -8.25
C ARG A 300 -22.88 -2.45 -8.61
N ALA A 301 -23.83 -2.90 -7.80
CA ALA A 301 -25.25 -2.63 -8.03
C ALA A 301 -25.59 -1.15 -7.82
N THR A 302 -25.01 -0.50 -6.81
CA THR A 302 -25.38 0.87 -6.41
C THR A 302 -24.55 1.93 -7.13
N TRP A 303 -23.28 1.63 -7.40
CA TRP A 303 -22.33 2.56 -7.98
C TRP A 303 -21.35 1.86 -8.95
N PRO A 304 -21.79 1.55 -10.18
CA PRO A 304 -20.98 0.86 -11.18
C PRO A 304 -19.62 1.52 -11.45
N GLY A 305 -19.58 2.85 -11.57
CA GLY A 305 -18.33 3.60 -11.77
C GLY A 305 -17.37 3.51 -10.57
N GLY A 306 -17.89 3.44 -9.34
CA GLY A 306 -17.08 3.19 -8.15
C GLY A 306 -16.50 1.77 -8.15
N ALA A 307 -17.30 0.77 -8.57
CA ALA A 307 -16.84 -0.60 -8.72
C ALA A 307 -15.75 -0.76 -9.80
N GLN A 308 -15.87 -0.04 -10.93
CA GLN A 308 -14.87 -0.02 -11.99
C GLN A 308 -13.55 0.58 -11.50
N ASN A 309 -13.62 1.74 -10.83
CA ASN A 309 -12.45 2.37 -10.22
C ASN A 309 -11.78 1.43 -9.19
N LEU A 310 -12.59 0.75 -8.36
CA LEU A 310 -12.08 -0.23 -7.40
C LEU A 310 -11.36 -1.40 -8.07
N ALA A 311 -11.94 -1.97 -9.13
CA ALA A 311 -11.31 -3.05 -9.88
C ALA A 311 -10.01 -2.62 -10.58
N LEU A 312 -9.93 -1.35 -11.00
CA LEU A 312 -8.77 -0.78 -11.68
C LEU A 312 -7.58 -0.59 -10.75
N LEU A 313 -7.81 -0.20 -9.49
CA LEU A 313 -6.76 0.25 -8.58
C LEU A 313 -6.51 -0.70 -7.40
N THR A 314 -7.41 -1.65 -7.12
CA THR A 314 -7.25 -2.62 -6.02
C THR A 314 -7.20 -4.04 -6.57
N ALA A 315 -6.05 -4.71 -6.42
CA ALA A 315 -5.83 -6.08 -6.85
C ALA A 315 -6.00 -7.10 -5.71
N ARG A 316 -5.72 -6.69 -4.47
CA ARG A 316 -5.71 -7.58 -3.31
C ARG A 316 -6.16 -6.88 -2.04
N VAL A 317 -7.02 -7.55 -1.29
CA VAL A 317 -7.42 -7.16 0.06
C VAL A 317 -6.91 -8.17 1.09
N ILE A 318 -6.38 -7.65 2.18
CA ILE A 318 -5.89 -8.40 3.34
C ILE A 318 -6.87 -8.16 4.48
N PRO A 319 -7.60 -9.19 4.94
CA PRO A 319 -8.41 -9.07 6.15
C PRO A 319 -7.50 -8.74 7.33
N LEU A 320 -7.88 -7.73 8.10
CA LEU A 320 -7.14 -7.25 9.26
C LEU A 320 -7.93 -7.58 10.53
N GLN A 321 -7.29 -8.22 11.50
CA GLN A 321 -7.81 -8.40 12.84
C GLN A 321 -7.03 -7.50 13.79
N ALA A 322 -7.46 -6.24 13.92
CA ALA A 322 -6.76 -5.25 14.73
C ALA A 322 -7.74 -4.32 15.46
N ARG A 323 -7.71 -4.33 16.80
CA ARG A 323 -8.57 -3.45 17.59
C ARG A 323 -8.14 -1.98 17.40
N GLY A 324 -9.08 -1.14 16.99
CA GLY A 324 -8.85 0.31 16.84
C GLY A 324 -8.15 0.72 15.55
N VAL A 325 -7.82 -0.22 14.67
CA VAL A 325 -7.36 0.07 13.30
C VAL A 325 -8.52 -0.21 12.36
N VAL A 326 -8.83 0.75 11.48
CA VAL A 326 -9.93 0.66 10.52
C VAL A 326 -9.46 -0.06 9.26
N SER A 327 -8.55 0.58 8.54
CA SER A 327 -7.95 0.08 7.33
C SER A 327 -6.69 0.89 7.07
N PHE A 328 -5.82 0.37 6.20
CA PHE A 328 -4.66 1.08 5.70
C PHE A 328 -4.15 0.47 4.39
N SER A 329 -3.30 1.21 3.70
CA SER A 329 -2.60 0.79 2.50
C SER A 329 -1.22 1.45 2.47
N TYR A 330 -0.28 0.88 1.71
CA TYR A 330 1.07 1.41 1.58
C TYR A 330 1.25 2.05 0.20
N ARG A 331 1.88 3.23 0.15
CA ARG A 331 2.19 3.93 -1.10
C ARG A 331 3.15 3.14 -2.00
N HIS A 332 4.06 2.39 -1.40
CA HIS A 332 5.04 1.55 -2.10
C HIS A 332 4.46 0.19 -2.55
N ARG A 333 3.21 -0.15 -2.17
CA ARG A 333 2.52 -1.38 -2.62
C ARG A 333 1.12 -1.06 -3.15
N PRO A 334 1.02 -0.34 -4.29
CA PRO A 334 -0.28 0.06 -4.84
C PRO A 334 -1.16 -1.15 -5.15
N GLY A 335 -2.44 -1.05 -4.83
CA GLY A 335 -3.43 -2.09 -5.04
C GLY A 335 -3.46 -3.21 -3.99
N LEU A 336 -2.70 -3.07 -2.91
CA LEU A 336 -2.81 -3.89 -1.70
C LEU A 336 -3.48 -3.08 -0.58
N SER A 337 -4.64 -3.53 -0.11
CA SER A 337 -5.41 -2.87 0.95
C SER A 337 -5.59 -3.77 2.17
N PHE A 338 -5.37 -3.24 3.37
CA PHE A 338 -5.61 -3.93 4.63
C PHE A 338 -6.91 -3.41 5.25
N ILE A 339 -7.89 -4.28 5.46
CA ILE A 339 -9.25 -3.86 5.86
C ILE A 339 -9.70 -4.65 7.08
N ASN A 340 -10.11 -3.96 8.14
CA ASN A 340 -10.58 -4.63 9.34
C ASN A 340 -11.92 -5.34 9.10
N CYS A 341 -12.01 -6.62 9.45
CA CYS A 341 -13.22 -7.42 9.24
C CYS A 341 -13.87 -7.93 10.54
N PHE A 342 -13.27 -7.68 11.71
CA PHE A 342 -13.64 -8.36 12.96
C PHE A 342 -14.51 -7.50 13.88
N ASP A 343 -14.35 -6.17 13.84
CA ASP A 343 -15.21 -5.20 14.57
C ASP A 343 -15.99 -4.31 13.58
N ARG A 344 -16.36 -4.89 12.44
CA ARG A 344 -16.87 -4.17 11.25
C ARG A 344 -18.01 -4.95 10.62
N ASP A 345 -19.14 -4.28 10.37
CA ASP A 345 -20.27 -4.90 9.69
C ASP A 345 -20.15 -4.79 8.15
N GLN A 346 -21.18 -5.25 7.43
CA GLN A 346 -21.19 -5.24 5.96
C GLN A 346 -21.17 -3.82 5.39
N PHE A 347 -21.82 -2.86 6.06
CA PHE A 347 -21.88 -1.47 5.64
C PHE A 347 -20.51 -0.81 5.80
N ASP A 348 -19.83 -1.05 6.92
CA ASP A 348 -18.47 -0.57 7.15
C ASP A 348 -17.48 -1.17 6.13
N LEU A 349 -17.62 -2.45 5.79
CA LEU A 349 -16.76 -3.09 4.79
C LEU A 349 -16.89 -2.43 3.41
N ILE A 350 -18.09 -1.99 3.02
CA ILE A 350 -18.32 -1.27 1.76
C ILE A 350 -17.61 0.09 1.77
N ASP A 351 -17.67 0.82 2.88
CA ASP A 351 -16.98 2.09 3.08
C ASP A 351 -15.45 1.91 3.03
N ASP A 352 -14.91 1.00 3.85
CA ASP A 352 -13.48 0.75 3.98
C ASP A 352 -12.84 0.31 2.64
N LEU A 353 -13.57 -0.44 1.79
CA LEU A 353 -13.14 -0.81 0.44
C LEU A 353 -12.93 0.40 -0.47
N ILE A 354 -13.88 1.33 -0.49
CA ILE A 354 -13.80 2.55 -1.30
C ILE A 354 -12.79 3.52 -0.70
N HIS A 355 -12.71 3.59 0.64
CA HIS A 355 -11.74 4.41 1.35
C HIS A 355 -10.31 4.02 0.96
N GLU A 356 -9.94 2.74 1.08
CA GLU A 356 -8.59 2.31 0.70
C GLU A 356 -8.34 2.43 -0.81
N ASN A 357 -9.34 2.17 -1.64
CA ASN A 357 -9.21 2.41 -3.07
C ASN A 357 -8.93 3.89 -3.39
N SER A 358 -9.51 4.81 -2.64
CA SER A 358 -9.26 6.23 -2.81
C SER A 358 -7.85 6.65 -2.41
N HIS A 359 -7.21 5.96 -1.46
CA HIS A 359 -5.78 6.15 -1.19
C HIS A 359 -4.92 5.72 -2.39
N HIS A 360 -5.23 4.58 -3.02
CA HIS A 360 -4.53 4.15 -4.24
C HIS A 360 -4.67 5.17 -5.37
N GLN A 361 -5.86 5.73 -5.56
CA GLN A 361 -6.10 6.77 -6.55
C GLN A 361 -5.32 8.05 -6.26
N LEU A 362 -5.36 8.54 -5.02
CA LEU A 362 -4.62 9.74 -4.65
C LEU A 362 -3.11 9.53 -4.79
N ASN A 363 -2.61 8.36 -4.41
CA ASN A 363 -1.20 8.01 -4.56
C ASN A 363 -0.77 8.02 -6.04
N LEU A 364 -1.62 7.56 -6.96
CA LEU A 364 -1.38 7.66 -8.40
C LEU A 364 -1.29 9.13 -8.86
N TYR A 365 -2.16 10.00 -8.36
CA TYR A 365 -2.08 11.44 -8.64
C TYR A 365 -0.82 12.09 -8.07
N LEU A 366 -0.44 11.77 -6.84
CA LEU A 366 0.74 12.30 -6.17
C LEU A 366 2.05 11.85 -6.83
N ARG A 367 2.06 10.70 -7.50
CA ARG A 367 3.18 10.27 -8.35
C ARG A 367 3.30 11.10 -9.63
N LYS A 368 2.20 11.63 -10.15
CA LYS A 368 2.18 12.40 -11.41
C LYS A 368 2.31 13.90 -11.20
N ALA A 369 1.85 14.43 -10.08
CA ALA A 369 1.80 15.86 -9.82
C ALA A 369 2.10 16.19 -8.35
N THR A 370 3.01 17.15 -8.16
CA THR A 370 3.17 17.84 -6.87
C THR A 370 1.94 18.71 -6.64
N LEU A 371 1.24 18.51 -5.53
CA LEU A 371 0.00 19.23 -5.19
C LEU A 371 0.21 20.37 -4.19
N ILE A 372 1.24 20.26 -3.34
CA ILE A 372 1.57 21.21 -2.27
C ILE A 372 2.94 21.83 -2.57
N GLN A 373 3.09 23.12 -2.32
CA GLN A 373 4.36 23.85 -2.47
C GLN A 373 5.22 23.71 -1.21
N GLY A 374 6.39 23.08 -1.34
CA GLY A 374 7.28 22.80 -0.22
C GLY A 374 6.70 21.74 0.73
N ASP A 375 7.38 21.53 1.85
CA ASP A 375 7.12 20.39 2.73
C ASP A 375 5.91 20.55 3.66
N ARG A 376 5.60 21.79 4.03
CA ARG A 376 4.37 22.22 4.77
C ARG A 376 3.94 21.27 5.89
N HIS A 377 4.88 20.94 6.77
CA HIS A 377 4.70 20.02 7.89
C HIS A 377 4.04 20.65 9.11
N GLU A 378 3.74 21.95 9.08
CA GLU A 378 3.16 22.67 10.21
C GLU A 378 1.73 22.18 10.50
N GLU A 379 1.48 21.71 11.73
CA GLU A 379 0.16 21.24 12.17
C GLU A 379 -0.77 22.40 12.53
N ILE A 380 -1.29 23.11 11.53
CA ILE A 380 -2.13 24.30 11.74
C ILE A 380 -3.58 24.13 11.32
N PHE A 381 -3.91 23.06 10.60
CA PHE A 381 -5.26 22.85 10.08
C PHE A 381 -6.00 21.78 10.88
N TYR A 382 -7.21 22.08 11.31
CA TYR A 382 -8.03 21.13 12.06
C TYR A 382 -8.57 20.03 11.16
N SER A 383 -8.41 18.76 11.56
CA SER A 383 -8.99 17.61 10.89
C SER A 383 -10.32 17.22 11.53
N PRO A 384 -11.46 17.32 10.83
CA PRO A 384 -12.77 16.85 11.30
C PRO A 384 -12.78 15.39 11.80
N TRP A 385 -11.98 14.54 11.16
CA TRP A 385 -11.97 13.10 11.40
C TRP A 385 -11.08 12.69 12.57
N ARG A 386 -9.90 13.33 12.70
CA ARG A 386 -8.97 13.07 13.83
C ARG A 386 -9.29 13.92 15.05
N ARG A 387 -9.97 15.05 14.87
CA ARG A 387 -10.31 16.05 15.90
C ARG A 387 -9.06 16.67 16.54
N THR A 388 -8.02 16.84 15.74
CA THR A 388 -6.74 17.47 16.11
C THR A 388 -6.26 18.33 14.95
N VAL A 389 -5.31 19.22 15.22
CA VAL A 389 -4.54 19.88 14.16
C VAL A 389 -3.66 18.87 13.42
N ARG A 390 -3.42 19.13 12.13
CA ARG A 390 -2.69 18.28 11.19
C ARG A 390 -1.98 19.15 10.14
N PRO A 391 -0.92 18.63 9.50
CA PRO A 391 -0.29 19.30 8.38
C PRO A 391 -1.22 19.36 7.16
N LEU A 392 -0.99 20.32 6.26
CA LEU A 392 -1.78 20.50 5.04
C LEU A 392 -1.88 19.23 4.21
N ARG A 393 -0.77 18.47 4.11
CA ARG A 393 -0.73 17.17 3.44
C ARG A 393 -1.78 16.21 4.01
N GLY A 394 -1.87 16.11 5.33
CA GLY A 394 -2.85 15.25 6.00
C GLY A 394 -4.28 15.68 5.73
N ILE A 395 -4.55 17.00 5.70
CA ILE A 395 -5.87 17.53 5.35
C ILE A 395 -6.22 17.25 3.89
N LEU A 396 -5.29 17.42 2.95
CA LEU A 396 -5.52 17.12 1.54
C LEU A 396 -5.87 15.63 1.34
N HIS A 397 -5.11 14.72 1.98
CA HIS A 397 -5.35 13.27 1.88
C HIS A 397 -6.72 12.88 2.47
N ALA A 398 -7.04 13.40 3.66
CA ALA A 398 -8.33 13.14 4.27
C ALA A 398 -9.48 13.71 3.43
N THR A 399 -9.37 14.96 2.99
CA THR A 399 -10.40 15.61 2.16
C THR A 399 -10.67 14.82 0.88
N PHE A 400 -9.63 14.31 0.21
CA PHE A 400 -9.80 13.46 -0.96
C PHE A 400 -10.58 12.19 -0.64
N THR A 401 -10.08 11.39 0.31
CA THR A 401 -10.67 10.07 0.63
C THR A 401 -12.08 10.17 1.18
N PHE A 402 -12.35 11.14 2.05
CA PHE A 402 -13.69 11.37 2.59
C PHE A 402 -14.64 12.06 1.59
N THR A 403 -14.13 12.72 0.53
CA THR A 403 -14.98 13.11 -0.61
C THR A 403 -15.52 11.86 -1.32
N MET A 404 -14.68 10.86 -1.53
CA MET A 404 -15.09 9.58 -2.13
C MET A 404 -16.11 8.85 -1.23
N GLY A 405 -15.91 8.88 0.09
CA GLY A 405 -16.87 8.39 1.07
C GLY A 405 -18.22 9.12 1.03
N ALA A 406 -18.22 10.46 0.98
CA ALA A 406 -19.45 11.25 0.84
C ALA A 406 -20.22 10.86 -0.44
N MET A 407 -19.51 10.66 -1.55
CA MET A 407 -20.11 10.21 -2.81
C MET A 407 -20.66 8.78 -2.71
N LEU A 408 -19.93 7.86 -2.07
CA LEU A 408 -20.42 6.51 -1.80
C LEU A 408 -21.73 6.54 -1.01
N PHE A 409 -21.77 7.28 0.10
CA PHE A 409 -22.97 7.37 0.94
C PHE A 409 -24.14 8.03 0.23
N GLU A 410 -23.87 9.03 -0.63
CA GLU A 410 -24.88 9.62 -1.51
C GLU A 410 -25.52 8.59 -2.44
N ARG A 411 -24.78 7.57 -2.89
CA ARG A 411 -25.32 6.47 -3.70
C ARG A 411 -26.03 5.42 -2.86
N LEU A 412 -25.43 5.02 -1.74
CA LEU A 412 -25.98 3.98 -0.86
C LEU A 412 -27.35 4.34 -0.25
N ARG A 413 -27.68 5.63 -0.11
CA ARG A 413 -28.99 6.05 0.42
C ARG A 413 -30.21 5.54 -0.39
N HIS A 414 -30.00 5.21 -1.66
CA HIS A 414 -31.02 4.68 -2.57
C HIS A 414 -30.79 3.22 -2.96
N SER A 415 -29.84 2.55 -2.29
CA SER A 415 -29.52 1.17 -2.61
C SER A 415 -30.65 0.21 -2.23
N GLU A 416 -31.20 -0.48 -3.22
CA GLU A 416 -32.22 -1.52 -3.02
C GLU A 416 -31.64 -2.79 -2.39
N THR A 417 -30.33 -2.99 -2.50
CA THR A 417 -29.63 -4.15 -1.92
C THR A 417 -29.34 -3.99 -0.43
N LEU A 418 -29.45 -2.76 0.11
CA LEU A 418 -29.29 -2.48 1.53
C LEU A 418 -30.62 -2.53 2.30
N ALA A 419 -30.55 -2.87 3.59
CA ALA A 419 -31.68 -2.74 4.48
C ALA A 419 -32.07 -1.26 4.70
N ALA A 420 -33.32 -1.00 5.09
CA ALA A 420 -33.79 0.38 5.35
C ALA A 420 -32.97 1.10 6.44
N ALA A 421 -32.52 0.36 7.45
CA ALA A 421 -31.65 0.89 8.50
C ALA A 421 -30.29 1.35 7.96
N ASP A 422 -29.69 0.59 7.03
CA ASP A 422 -28.42 0.91 6.40
C ASP A 422 -28.56 2.05 5.38
N ARG A 423 -29.68 2.14 4.66
CA ARG A 423 -29.99 3.33 3.84
C ARG A 423 -30.09 4.59 4.71
N LEU A 424 -30.73 4.51 5.87
CA LEU A 424 -30.80 5.62 6.81
C LEU A 424 -29.40 5.97 7.38
N ARG A 425 -28.57 4.97 7.66
CA ARG A 425 -27.16 5.16 8.04
C ARG A 425 -26.39 5.85 6.92
N ALA A 426 -26.55 5.45 5.66
CA ALA A 426 -25.94 6.11 4.51
C ALA A 426 -26.34 7.58 4.41
N ARG A 427 -27.63 7.92 4.59
CA ARG A 427 -28.07 9.32 4.62
C ARG A 427 -27.36 10.10 5.72
N ALA A 428 -27.31 9.56 6.93
CA ALA A 428 -26.66 10.20 8.06
C ALA A 428 -25.16 10.42 7.81
N ARG A 429 -24.45 9.38 7.35
CA ARG A 429 -23.02 9.47 7.00
C ARG A 429 -22.76 10.44 5.85
N CYS A 430 -23.63 10.48 4.84
CA CYS A 430 -23.52 11.43 3.74
C CYS A 430 -23.60 12.89 4.25
N VAL A 431 -24.55 13.22 5.13
CA VAL A 431 -24.66 14.58 5.70
C VAL A 431 -23.45 14.91 6.57
N GLU A 432 -22.99 13.96 7.39
CA GLU A 432 -21.81 14.10 8.24
C GLU A 432 -20.55 14.37 7.42
N GLU A 433 -20.27 13.54 6.41
CA GLU A 433 -19.07 13.66 5.57
C GLU A 433 -19.12 14.91 4.69
N VAL A 434 -20.27 15.27 4.11
CA VAL A 434 -20.41 16.53 3.37
C VAL A 434 -20.04 17.73 4.25
N ALA A 435 -20.48 17.75 5.51
CA ALA A 435 -20.12 18.83 6.43
C ALA A 435 -18.61 18.85 6.77
N SER A 436 -18.04 17.69 7.07
CA SER A 436 -16.60 17.52 7.36
C SER A 436 -15.71 17.91 6.18
N VAL A 437 -16.04 17.43 4.98
CA VAL A 437 -15.27 17.72 3.78
C VAL A 437 -15.38 19.20 3.41
N ARG A 438 -16.57 19.81 3.50
CA ARG A 438 -16.73 21.25 3.27
C ARG A 438 -15.86 22.09 4.21
N TYR A 439 -15.79 21.72 5.49
CA TYR A 439 -14.89 22.38 6.44
C TYR A 439 -13.44 22.36 5.93
N SER A 440 -12.96 21.18 5.54
CA SER A 440 -11.56 21.01 5.11
C SER A 440 -11.29 21.64 3.75
N LEU A 441 -12.26 21.67 2.84
CA LEU A 441 -12.15 22.38 1.57
C LEU A 441 -11.98 23.89 1.76
N SER A 442 -12.66 24.50 2.73
CA SER A 442 -12.43 25.91 3.06
C SER A 442 -11.00 26.17 3.56
N ASP A 443 -10.41 25.23 4.30
CA ASP A 443 -9.02 25.32 4.76
C ASP A 443 -8.03 25.16 3.59
N LEU A 444 -8.30 24.23 2.67
CA LEU A 444 -7.50 24.05 1.46
C LEU A 444 -7.61 25.25 0.50
N GLU A 445 -8.79 25.85 0.37
CA GLU A 445 -9.00 27.07 -0.41
C GLU A 445 -8.27 28.27 0.21
N TYR A 446 -8.27 28.39 1.54
CA TYR A 446 -7.46 29.37 2.24
C TYR A 446 -5.95 29.15 2.00
N ALA A 447 -5.48 27.92 2.15
CA ALA A 447 -4.09 27.55 1.88
C ALA A 447 -3.70 27.86 0.43
N ALA A 448 -4.60 27.64 -0.53
CA ALA A 448 -4.39 27.99 -1.93
C ALA A 448 -4.31 29.51 -2.16
N ARG A 449 -5.34 30.25 -1.75
CA ARG A 449 -5.53 31.66 -2.15
C ARG A 449 -4.78 32.67 -1.29
N ARG A 450 -4.63 32.38 0.00
CA ARG A 450 -4.03 33.31 0.96
C ARG A 450 -2.59 32.95 1.29
N LEU A 451 -2.30 31.65 1.42
CA LEU A 451 -0.95 31.20 1.78
C LEU A 451 -0.09 30.86 0.54
N GLY A 452 -0.71 30.60 -0.62
CA GLY A 452 0.02 30.17 -1.82
C GLY A 452 0.61 28.76 -1.70
N TRP A 453 0.08 27.93 -0.80
CA TRP A 453 0.67 26.63 -0.47
C TRP A 453 0.28 25.48 -1.40
N LEU A 454 -0.64 25.71 -2.35
CA LEU A 454 -0.97 24.72 -3.38
C LEU A 454 -0.32 25.07 -4.71
N THR A 455 0.06 24.03 -5.47
CA THR A 455 0.45 24.19 -6.87
C THR A 455 -0.79 24.37 -7.74
N ALA A 456 -0.62 24.71 -9.03
CA ALA A 456 -1.74 24.73 -9.99
C ALA A 456 -2.50 23.39 -10.04
N SER A 457 -1.78 22.28 -9.99
CA SER A 457 -2.36 20.94 -9.91
C SER A 457 -3.15 20.73 -8.61
N GLY A 458 -2.60 21.19 -7.47
CA GLY A 458 -3.30 21.15 -6.18
C GLY A 458 -4.61 21.94 -6.19
N VAL A 459 -4.60 23.15 -6.77
CA VAL A 459 -5.81 23.97 -6.94
C VAL A 459 -6.84 23.28 -7.83
N ALA A 460 -6.41 22.67 -8.94
CA ALA A 460 -7.30 21.93 -9.85
C ALA A 460 -7.95 20.72 -9.15
N LEU A 461 -7.20 19.99 -8.31
CA LEU A 461 -7.76 18.90 -7.51
C LEU A 461 -8.80 19.43 -6.51
N VAL A 462 -8.45 20.44 -5.71
CA VAL A 462 -9.37 21.02 -4.72
C VAL A 462 -10.65 21.53 -5.38
N THR A 463 -10.54 22.18 -6.55
CA THR A 463 -11.70 22.63 -7.33
C THR A 463 -12.59 21.46 -7.75
N SER A 464 -11.99 20.34 -8.17
CA SER A 464 -12.73 19.14 -8.55
C SER A 464 -13.47 18.53 -7.34
N LEU A 465 -12.81 18.44 -6.18
CA LEU A 465 -13.41 17.97 -4.92
C LEU A 465 -14.58 18.89 -4.48
N THR A 466 -14.41 20.21 -4.53
CA THR A 466 -15.47 21.19 -4.22
C THR A 466 -16.69 20.98 -5.13
N GLY A 467 -16.48 20.75 -6.43
CA GLY A 467 -17.56 20.51 -7.39
C GLY A 467 -18.35 19.22 -7.12
N GLU A 468 -17.69 18.14 -6.69
CA GLU A 468 -18.36 16.88 -6.33
C GLU A 468 -19.10 16.99 -5.00
N ILE A 469 -18.51 17.63 -3.99
CA ILE A 469 -19.16 17.82 -2.68
C ILE A 469 -20.38 18.74 -2.79
N ALA A 470 -20.31 19.79 -3.60
CA ALA A 470 -21.47 20.63 -3.87
C ALA A 470 -22.61 19.84 -4.53
N ARG A 471 -22.30 18.88 -5.41
CA ARG A 471 -23.30 17.97 -6.01
C ARG A 471 -23.89 17.02 -4.97
N ALA A 472 -23.07 16.37 -4.16
CA ALA A 472 -23.52 15.48 -3.10
C ALA A 472 -24.42 16.21 -2.10
N GLN A 473 -24.04 17.42 -1.70
CA GLN A 473 -24.82 18.25 -0.79
C GLN A 473 -26.21 18.58 -1.36
N ARG A 474 -26.29 19.07 -2.60
CA ARG A 474 -27.59 19.39 -3.22
C ARG A 474 -28.54 18.20 -3.22
N ARG A 475 -28.00 16.99 -3.41
CA ARG A 475 -28.77 15.75 -3.45
C ARG A 475 -29.24 15.24 -2.09
N ILE A 476 -28.49 15.51 -1.02
CA ILE A 476 -28.83 15.07 0.35
C ILE A 476 -29.61 16.12 1.15
N LEU A 477 -29.61 17.39 0.72
CA LEU A 477 -30.23 18.51 1.44
C LEU A 477 -31.70 18.26 1.82
N ALA A 478 -32.49 17.69 0.90
CA ALA A 478 -33.90 17.38 1.14
C ALA A 478 -34.12 16.30 2.22
N GLU A 479 -33.10 15.48 2.49
CA GLU A 479 -33.16 14.36 3.44
C GLU A 479 -32.54 14.71 4.80
N GLU A 480 -31.85 15.85 4.93
CA GLU A 480 -31.19 16.27 6.18
C GLU A 480 -32.18 16.39 7.34
N ALA A 481 -33.36 16.97 7.10
CA ALA A 481 -34.40 17.10 8.12
C ALA A 481 -34.89 15.73 8.63
N VAL A 482 -34.94 14.73 7.75
CA VAL A 482 -35.30 13.34 8.11
C VAL A 482 -34.19 12.73 8.97
N VAL A 483 -32.92 12.90 8.58
CA VAL A 483 -31.77 12.44 9.34
C VAL A 483 -31.73 13.07 10.74
N LEU A 484 -31.97 14.37 10.85
CA LEU A 484 -31.96 15.10 12.12
C LEU A 484 -33.06 14.68 13.10
N ARG A 485 -34.20 14.18 12.59
CA ARG A 485 -35.28 13.59 13.39
C ARG A 485 -35.07 12.12 13.70
N SER A 486 -34.12 11.45 13.05
CA SER A 486 -33.81 10.04 13.26
C SER A 486 -32.92 9.81 14.48
N ARG A 487 -32.63 8.53 14.76
CA ARG A 487 -31.67 8.11 15.80
C ARG A 487 -30.26 8.72 15.64
N TYR A 488 -29.89 9.16 14.43
CA TYR A 488 -28.58 9.77 14.15
C TYR A 488 -28.54 11.28 14.44
N GLY A 489 -29.70 11.93 14.58
CA GLY A 489 -29.82 13.38 14.76
C GLY A 489 -29.01 13.96 15.92
N PRO A 490 -29.02 13.38 17.13
CA PRO A 490 -28.21 13.88 18.24
C PRO A 490 -26.70 13.85 17.96
N SER A 491 -26.20 12.78 17.32
CA SER A 491 -24.78 12.68 16.96
C SER A 491 -24.41 13.71 15.89
N LEU A 492 -25.26 13.88 14.87
CA LEU A 492 -25.04 14.85 13.81
C LEU A 492 -25.03 16.30 14.31
N ARG A 493 -25.96 16.66 15.22
CA ARG A 493 -25.97 18.00 15.84
C ARG A 493 -24.70 18.27 16.65
N ARG A 494 -24.24 17.28 17.43
CA ARG A 494 -22.96 17.38 18.15
C ARG A 494 -21.78 17.56 17.20
N HIS A 495 -21.73 16.78 16.12
CA HIS A 495 -20.69 16.90 15.10
C HIS A 495 -20.65 18.30 14.48
N GLN A 496 -21.80 18.79 14.02
CA GLN A 496 -21.92 20.15 13.47
C GLN A 496 -21.51 21.23 14.49
N GLY A 497 -21.85 21.04 15.77
CA GLY A 497 -21.41 21.92 16.86
C GLY A 497 -19.88 21.94 17.01
N VAL A 498 -19.24 20.78 16.98
CA VAL A 498 -17.78 20.65 17.05
C VAL A 498 -17.11 21.30 15.84
N LEU A 499 -17.66 21.16 14.64
CA LEU A 499 -17.12 21.86 13.46
C LEU A 499 -17.23 23.38 13.58
N ARG A 500 -18.33 23.91 14.12
CA ARG A 500 -18.47 25.36 14.38
C ARG A 500 -17.44 25.85 15.39
N GLN A 501 -17.31 25.16 16.52
CA GLN A 501 -16.32 25.50 17.54
C GLN A 501 -14.88 25.41 17.01
N ALA A 502 -14.56 24.38 16.22
CA ALA A 502 -13.27 24.24 15.57
C ALA A 502 -13.01 25.38 14.58
N ARG A 503 -14.03 25.83 13.83
CA ARG A 503 -13.92 26.98 12.92
C ARG A 503 -13.62 28.27 13.68
N GLU A 504 -14.21 28.47 14.85
CA GLU A 504 -13.94 29.64 15.71
C GLU A 504 -12.51 29.58 16.30
N THR A 505 -12.04 28.38 16.66
CA THR A 505 -10.76 28.18 17.36
C THR A 505 -9.56 28.16 16.40
N TYR A 506 -9.67 27.41 15.31
CA TYR A 506 -8.60 27.09 14.37
C TYR A 506 -8.83 27.64 12.97
N GLY A 507 -9.98 28.28 12.73
CA GLY A 507 -10.28 28.85 11.43
C GLY A 507 -9.29 29.95 11.05
N PRO A 508 -9.12 30.21 9.74
CA PRO A 508 -8.33 31.33 9.30
C PRO A 508 -8.89 32.62 9.91
N ARG A 509 -8.04 33.37 10.61
CA ARG A 509 -8.37 34.71 11.08
C ARG A 509 -8.40 35.61 9.84
N VAL A 510 -9.56 36.23 9.61
CA VAL A 510 -9.79 37.15 8.48
C VAL A 510 -8.90 38.36 8.60
#